data_AF-A0A066YU43-F1
#
_entry.id   AF-A0A066YU43-F1
#
_cell.length_a   1.000
_cell.length_b   1.000
_cell.length_c   1.000
_cell.angle_alpha   90.00
_cell.angle_beta   90.00
_cell.angle_gamma   90.00
#
_symmetry.space_group_name_H-M   'P 1'
#
loop_
_entity.id
_entity.type
_entity.pdbx_description
1 polymer ?
#
loop_
_entity_poly.entity_id
_entity_poly.type
_entity_poly.pdbx_seq_one_letter_code
_entity_poly.pdbx_strand_id
1 'polypeptide(L)'
;MFTDGAENGDNGWTASGFSRITGKFSKDYDQHYLVENRQYVSYDTTLKTGPYNFGSAARPDWVEHYANQNGILIWLWDSSQSDNNVANHPGQGLILPIDAHPAPLKWNDGTLMRPRFQAYDDTFRFERTTGLQLHKADALTKIPSERGVTVFNDRNSYYDQSNPYSGVKVSNTGTQIQVLWQSHNELEALISVKRTK
;
A
#
# COMPACT_ATOMS: atom_id res chain seq x y z
N MET A 1 4.87 9.81 55.30
CA MET A 1 4.32 10.34 54.03
C MET A 1 5.49 10.44 53.06
N PHE A 2 5.37 9.88 51.85
CA PHE A 2 6.44 9.82 50.84
C PHE A 2 5.94 10.47 49.55
N THR A 3 6.81 11.20 48.86
CA THR A 3 6.53 11.91 47.62
C THR A 3 7.70 11.74 46.66
N ASP A 4 7.40 11.43 45.41
CA ASP A 4 8.39 11.29 44.33
C ASP A 4 7.85 11.99 43.07
N GLY A 5 8.63 12.93 42.54
CA GLY A 5 8.27 13.69 41.34
C GLY A 5 8.84 13.10 40.05
N ALA A 6 9.58 11.99 40.10
CA ALA A 6 10.30 11.42 38.95
C ALA A 6 11.24 12.42 38.25
N GLU A 7 11.78 13.40 38.98
CA GLU A 7 12.76 14.38 38.49
C GLU A 7 14.21 13.96 38.81
N ASN A 8 14.44 13.24 39.91
CA ASN A 8 15.77 12.92 40.46
C ASN A 8 16.08 11.41 40.48
N GLY A 9 16.32 10.80 39.34
CA GLY A 9 16.59 9.35 39.28
C GLY A 9 15.33 8.49 39.52
N ASP A 10 15.53 7.19 39.68
CA ASP A 10 14.45 6.25 39.96
C ASP A 10 14.12 6.15 41.46
N ASN A 11 14.81 6.90 42.33
CA ASN A 11 14.48 7.04 43.77
C ASN A 11 14.21 5.72 44.53
N GLY A 12 14.91 4.65 44.14
CA GLY A 12 14.76 3.31 44.74
C GLY A 12 13.65 2.44 44.13
N TRP A 13 12.94 2.92 43.12
CA TRP A 13 12.03 2.12 42.29
C TRP A 13 12.82 1.27 41.29
N THR A 14 12.40 0.02 41.14
CA THR A 14 12.79 -0.82 40.00
C THR A 14 11.66 -0.77 38.98
N ALA A 15 11.83 0.01 37.92
CA ALA A 15 10.82 0.10 36.87
C ALA A 15 10.73 -1.22 36.08
N SER A 16 9.50 -1.66 35.78
CA SER A 16 9.23 -2.81 34.91
C SER A 16 8.30 -2.36 33.79
N GLY A 17 8.82 -2.24 32.57
CA GLY A 17 8.08 -1.76 31.39
C GLY A 17 7.85 -0.24 31.30
N PHE A 18 8.11 0.50 32.38
CA PHE A 18 8.05 1.97 32.41
C PHE A 18 9.45 2.58 32.34
N SER A 19 9.55 3.77 31.72
CA SER A 19 10.77 4.56 31.66
C SER A 19 10.44 6.02 31.90
N ARG A 20 11.39 6.75 32.52
CA ARG A 20 11.29 8.20 32.69
C ARG A 20 11.59 8.89 31.35
N ILE A 21 10.78 9.88 30.99
CA ILE A 21 10.94 10.66 29.76
C ILE A 21 10.92 12.16 30.08
N THR A 22 11.61 12.98 29.28
CA THR A 22 11.68 14.44 29.45
C THR A 22 10.69 15.20 28.56
N GLY A 23 9.57 14.53 28.19
CA GLY A 23 8.47 15.11 27.41
C GLY A 23 8.44 14.72 25.92
N LYS A 24 9.54 14.23 25.36
CA LYS A 24 9.57 13.53 24.06
C LYS A 24 10.43 12.28 24.18
N PHE A 25 10.04 11.23 23.47
CA PHE A 25 10.82 10.02 23.33
C PHE A 25 10.86 9.62 21.86
N SER A 26 11.95 8.97 21.48
CA SER A 26 12.08 8.28 20.20
C SER A 26 12.28 6.81 20.51
N LYS A 27 11.64 5.95 19.72
CA LYS A 27 11.85 4.52 19.75
C LYS A 27 12.28 4.10 18.36
N ASP A 28 13.18 3.12 18.33
CA ASP A 28 13.52 2.44 17.09
C ASP A 28 12.43 1.42 16.79
N TYR A 29 11.97 1.40 15.54
CA TYR A 29 10.97 0.48 15.04
C TYR A 29 11.48 -0.15 13.76
N ASP A 30 11.29 -1.47 13.66
CA ASP A 30 11.65 -2.20 12.46
C ASP A 30 10.66 -1.90 11.33
N GLN A 31 11.20 -1.74 10.12
CA GLN A 31 10.44 -1.70 8.89
C GLN A 31 10.95 -2.78 7.94
N HIS A 32 10.03 -3.49 7.28
CA HIS A 32 10.35 -4.57 6.36
C HIS A 32 9.58 -4.42 5.05
N TYR A 33 10.20 -4.81 3.94
CA TYR A 33 9.49 -5.04 2.69
C TYR A 33 9.13 -6.52 2.58
N LEU A 34 7.85 -6.83 2.38
CA LEU A 34 7.40 -8.18 2.03
C LEU A 34 7.09 -8.22 0.54
N VAL A 35 7.57 -9.25 -0.15
CA VAL A 35 7.47 -9.36 -1.60
C VAL A 35 6.77 -10.67 -1.95
N GLU A 36 5.63 -10.57 -2.63
CA GLU A 36 4.78 -11.70 -2.98
C GLU A 36 4.61 -11.77 -4.51
N ASN A 37 4.55 -12.98 -5.08
CA ASN A 37 4.11 -13.16 -6.46
C ASN A 37 2.63 -13.56 -6.47
N ARG A 38 1.75 -12.59 -6.75
CA ARG A 38 0.29 -12.77 -6.75
C ARG A 38 -0.19 -13.11 -8.15
N GLN A 39 -0.79 -14.28 -8.32
CA GLN A 39 -1.17 -14.82 -9.63
C GLN A 39 -2.60 -15.36 -9.58
N TYR A 40 -3.33 -15.34 -10.71
CA TYR A 40 -4.72 -15.80 -10.76
C TYR A 40 -4.86 -17.32 -10.69
N VAL A 41 -4.41 -17.92 -9.60
CA VAL A 41 -4.44 -19.36 -9.32
C VAL A 41 -5.02 -19.62 -7.94
N SER A 42 -5.69 -20.76 -7.77
CA SER A 42 -6.31 -21.12 -6.48
C SER A 42 -7.22 -19.98 -5.96
N TYR A 43 -7.11 -19.61 -4.69
CA TYR A 43 -7.87 -18.53 -4.06
C TYR A 43 -7.70 -17.17 -4.75
N ASP A 44 -6.52 -16.90 -5.33
CA ASP A 44 -6.23 -15.63 -6.01
C ASP A 44 -6.90 -15.52 -7.39
N THR A 45 -7.55 -16.57 -7.90
CA THR A 45 -8.47 -16.43 -9.06
C THR A 45 -9.55 -15.38 -8.81
N THR A 46 -9.93 -15.17 -7.55
CA THR A 46 -10.88 -14.14 -7.13
C THR A 46 -10.35 -12.72 -7.31
N LEU A 47 -9.04 -12.48 -7.42
CA LEU A 47 -8.51 -11.14 -7.75
C LEU A 47 -8.93 -10.69 -9.15
N LYS A 48 -9.18 -11.64 -10.07
CA LYS A 48 -9.58 -11.35 -11.45
C LYS A 48 -11.07 -11.04 -11.61
N THR A 49 -11.91 -11.69 -10.81
CA THR A 49 -13.37 -11.68 -11.00
C THR A 49 -14.15 -11.22 -9.78
N GLY A 50 -13.53 -11.13 -8.61
CA GLY A 50 -14.15 -10.79 -7.34
C GLY A 50 -14.35 -9.30 -7.13
N PRO A 51 -13.35 -8.41 -7.36
CA PRO A 51 -13.52 -6.98 -7.17
C PRO A 51 -14.71 -6.44 -7.98
N TYR A 52 -15.49 -5.57 -7.36
CA TYR A 52 -16.74 -5.09 -7.92
C TYR A 52 -17.04 -3.64 -7.54
N ASN A 53 -17.93 -3.02 -8.30
CA ASN A 53 -18.44 -1.69 -8.06
C ASN A 53 -19.97 -1.61 -8.24
N PHE A 54 -20.62 -0.87 -7.36
CA PHE A 54 -22.03 -0.48 -7.51
C PHE A 54 -22.07 0.87 -8.24
N GLY A 55 -22.08 0.80 -9.57
CA GLY A 55 -21.95 1.98 -10.42
C GLY A 55 -23.26 2.53 -10.98
N SER A 56 -24.36 1.78 -10.90
CA SER A 56 -25.64 2.13 -11.54
C SER A 56 -26.66 2.68 -10.55
N ALA A 57 -27.20 3.88 -10.79
CA ALA A 57 -28.33 4.39 -10.03
C ALA A 57 -29.65 3.78 -10.54
N ALA A 58 -29.73 3.47 -11.84
CA ALA A 58 -30.86 2.75 -12.42
C ALA A 58 -30.98 1.29 -11.96
N ARG A 59 -29.88 0.66 -11.52
CA ARG A 59 -29.81 -0.73 -11.05
C ARG A 59 -29.00 -0.81 -9.75
N PRO A 60 -29.57 -0.41 -8.60
CA PRO A 60 -28.81 -0.31 -7.34
C PRO A 60 -28.27 -1.65 -6.83
N ASP A 61 -28.90 -2.76 -7.19
CA ASP A 61 -28.46 -4.12 -6.79
C ASP A 61 -27.58 -4.81 -7.84
N TRP A 62 -27.21 -4.11 -8.91
CA TRP A 62 -26.34 -4.63 -9.95
C TRP A 62 -24.89 -4.18 -9.73
N VAL A 63 -23.96 -5.12 -9.92
CA VAL A 63 -22.53 -4.86 -9.83
C VAL A 63 -21.85 -5.09 -11.18
N GLU A 64 -20.85 -4.26 -11.44
CA GLU A 64 -19.83 -4.53 -12.45
C GLU A 64 -18.58 -5.06 -11.76
N HIS A 65 -17.87 -5.97 -12.43
CA HIS A 65 -16.65 -6.57 -11.91
C HIS A 65 -15.41 -6.02 -12.63
N TYR A 66 -14.31 -5.95 -11.90
CA TYR A 66 -12.99 -5.59 -12.41
C TYR A 66 -11.92 -6.49 -11.82
N ALA A 67 -10.75 -6.51 -12.45
CA ALA A 67 -9.61 -7.30 -12.01
C ALA A 67 -8.60 -6.41 -11.27
N ASN A 68 -8.15 -6.83 -10.10
CA ASN A 68 -6.88 -6.37 -9.55
C ASN A 68 -5.76 -7.07 -10.36
N GLN A 69 -4.75 -6.33 -10.79
CA GLN A 69 -3.62 -6.86 -11.55
C GLN A 69 -2.88 -7.93 -10.75
N ASN A 70 -2.46 -8.97 -11.44
CA ASN A 70 -1.50 -9.95 -10.95
C ASN A 70 -0.06 -9.42 -11.11
N GLY A 71 0.91 -10.06 -10.46
CA GLY A 71 2.33 -9.69 -10.52
C GLY A 71 2.99 -9.66 -9.15
N ILE A 72 4.13 -8.97 -9.07
CA ILE A 72 4.87 -8.84 -7.82
C ILE A 72 4.25 -7.74 -6.96
N LEU A 73 3.66 -8.11 -5.83
CA LEU A 73 3.12 -7.17 -4.85
C LEU A 73 4.16 -6.92 -3.76
N ILE A 74 4.43 -5.65 -3.47
CA ILE A 74 5.37 -5.24 -2.43
C ILE A 74 4.58 -4.56 -1.31
N TRP A 75 4.81 -5.01 -0.08
CA TRP A 75 4.20 -4.42 1.11
C TRP A 75 5.27 -3.73 1.95
N LEU A 76 4.93 -2.60 2.57
CA LEU A 76 5.68 -2.05 3.70
C LEU A 76 5.03 -2.53 4.99
N TRP A 77 5.77 -3.30 5.80
CA TRP A 77 5.44 -3.60 7.18
C TRP A 77 6.18 -2.62 8.09
N ASP A 78 5.44 -1.75 8.78
CA ASP A 78 5.97 -0.75 9.70
C ASP A 78 5.53 -1.03 11.14
N SER A 79 6.45 -1.51 11.98
CA SER A 79 6.15 -1.84 13.38
C SER A 79 5.94 -0.62 14.28
N SER A 80 6.14 0.60 13.79
CA SER A 80 5.78 1.82 14.52
C SER A 80 4.27 2.04 14.60
N GLN A 81 3.51 1.40 13.72
CA GLN A 81 2.05 1.50 13.67
C GLN A 81 1.42 0.22 14.24
N SER A 82 0.34 0.36 15.01
CA SER A 82 -0.40 -0.78 15.57
C SER A 82 -1.51 -1.31 14.66
N ASP A 83 -1.88 -0.55 13.63
CA ASP A 83 -3.04 -0.80 12.79
C ASP A 83 -2.90 -0.11 11.42
N ASN A 84 -3.89 -0.30 10.55
CA ASN A 84 -3.92 0.23 9.18
C ASN A 84 -4.93 1.38 9.01
N ASN A 85 -5.27 2.11 10.08
CA ASN A 85 -6.22 3.21 10.00
C ASN A 85 -5.60 4.48 9.39
N VAL A 86 -5.41 4.45 8.07
CA VAL A 86 -4.84 5.55 7.28
C VAL A 86 -5.61 6.88 7.38
N ALA A 87 -6.84 6.89 7.90
CA ALA A 87 -7.54 8.14 8.21
C ALA A 87 -6.91 8.88 9.40
N ASN A 88 -6.40 8.15 10.40
CA ASN A 88 -5.69 8.72 11.55
C ASN A 88 -4.24 9.06 11.22
N HIS A 89 -3.58 8.20 10.42
CA HIS A 89 -2.19 8.34 10.02
C HIS A 89 -2.02 8.17 8.50
N PRO A 90 -2.32 9.23 7.71
CA PRO A 90 -2.25 9.19 6.26
C PRO A 90 -0.90 8.70 5.70
N GLY A 91 -0.98 7.67 4.87
CA GLY A 91 0.15 7.03 4.22
C GLY A 91 1.00 6.13 5.12
N GLN A 92 0.55 5.87 6.34
CA GLN A 92 1.25 4.99 7.30
C GLN A 92 0.26 3.92 7.78
N GLY A 93 0.77 2.76 8.16
CA GLY A 93 -0.01 1.67 8.72
C GLY A 93 0.89 0.49 9.06
N LEU A 94 0.39 -0.44 9.86
CA LEU A 94 1.13 -1.64 10.26
C LEU A 94 1.61 -2.43 9.03
N ILE A 95 0.77 -2.62 8.03
CA ILE A 95 1.15 -3.29 6.78
C ILE A 95 0.31 -2.77 5.61
N LEU A 96 0.94 -2.10 4.65
CA LEU A 96 0.27 -1.49 3.50
C LEU A 96 0.91 -1.91 2.17
N PRO A 97 0.12 -2.17 1.11
CA PRO A 97 0.65 -2.47 -0.22
C PRO A 97 1.19 -1.17 -0.85
N ILE A 98 2.31 -1.29 -1.55
CA ILE A 98 2.94 -0.18 -2.26
C ILE A 98 2.47 -0.22 -3.72
N ASP A 99 1.87 0.88 -4.14
CA ASP A 99 1.34 1.03 -5.49
C ASP A 99 2.44 1.28 -6.53
N ALA A 100 2.53 0.44 -7.55
CA ALA A 100 3.46 0.63 -8.67
C ALA A 100 3.14 1.89 -9.52
N HIS A 101 1.88 2.36 -9.49
CA HIS A 101 1.32 3.48 -10.24
C HIS A 101 0.66 4.53 -9.31
N PRO A 102 1.41 5.18 -8.41
CA PRO A 102 0.86 5.96 -7.29
C PRO A 102 0.10 7.26 -7.67
N ALA A 103 -0.11 7.51 -8.96
CA ALA A 103 -0.83 8.68 -9.45
C ALA A 103 -2.34 8.51 -9.16
N PRO A 104 -3.01 9.48 -8.50
CA PRO A 104 -4.40 9.30 -8.12
C PRO A 104 -5.37 9.14 -9.31
N LEU A 105 -6.10 8.03 -9.32
CA LEU A 105 -7.21 7.77 -10.24
C LEU A 105 -8.42 8.62 -9.87
N LYS A 106 -9.10 9.14 -10.89
CA LYS A 106 -10.27 10.02 -10.73
C LYS A 106 -11.41 9.56 -11.63
N TRP A 107 -12.62 9.80 -11.16
CA TRP A 107 -13.82 9.74 -11.99
C TRP A 107 -13.80 10.85 -13.04
N ASN A 108 -14.61 10.73 -14.09
CA ASN A 108 -14.75 11.78 -15.12
C ASN A 108 -15.20 13.15 -14.56
N ASP A 109 -15.84 13.18 -13.39
CA ASP A 109 -16.22 14.41 -12.68
C ASP A 109 -15.05 15.05 -11.90
N GLY A 110 -13.85 14.46 -11.96
CA GLY A 110 -12.64 14.93 -11.28
C GLY A 110 -12.51 14.49 -9.82
N THR A 111 -13.52 13.84 -9.24
CA THR A 111 -13.45 13.32 -7.87
C THR A 111 -12.57 12.07 -7.80
N LEU A 112 -11.92 11.85 -6.65
CA LEU A 112 -11.07 10.69 -6.44
C LEU A 112 -11.87 9.38 -6.47
N MET A 113 -11.28 8.38 -7.12
CA MET A 113 -11.73 7.00 -6.96
C MET A 113 -11.37 6.49 -5.56
N ARG A 114 -12.21 5.63 -4.99
CA ARG A 114 -12.01 5.03 -3.66
C ARG A 114 -10.69 4.23 -3.61
N PRO A 115 -10.05 4.07 -2.44
CA PRO A 115 -8.78 3.34 -2.31
C PRO A 115 -8.75 1.95 -2.96
N ARG A 116 -9.87 1.21 -2.92
CA ARG A 116 -9.97 -0.12 -3.56
C ARG A 116 -9.82 -0.12 -5.09
N PHE A 117 -10.04 1.02 -5.73
CA PHE A 117 -9.83 1.20 -7.17
C PHE A 117 -8.44 1.73 -7.47
N GLN A 118 -7.84 2.48 -6.55
CA GLN A 118 -6.44 2.92 -6.64
C GLN A 118 -5.54 1.69 -6.58
N ALA A 119 -5.80 0.80 -5.63
CA ALA A 119 -5.01 -0.42 -5.40
C ALA A 119 -5.18 -1.52 -6.47
N TYR A 120 -5.85 -1.24 -7.60
CA TYR A 120 -6.13 -2.27 -8.59
C TYR A 120 -4.87 -2.67 -9.38
N ASP A 121 -3.88 -1.79 -9.47
CA ASP A 121 -2.64 -1.97 -10.23
C ASP A 121 -1.37 -1.75 -9.40
N ASP A 122 -1.46 -2.10 -8.11
CA ASP A 122 -0.35 -2.06 -7.16
C ASP A 122 0.86 -2.91 -7.60
N THR A 123 0.65 -3.93 -8.45
CA THR A 123 1.67 -4.94 -8.74
C THR A 123 2.74 -4.45 -9.74
N PHE A 124 3.97 -4.84 -9.45
CA PHE A 124 5.13 -4.65 -10.31
C PHE A 124 5.25 -5.81 -11.31
N ARG A 125 5.34 -5.50 -12.61
CA ARG A 125 5.35 -6.47 -13.72
C ARG A 125 5.86 -5.88 -15.04
N PHE A 126 6.13 -6.73 -16.02
CA PHE A 126 6.58 -6.30 -17.36
C PHE A 126 5.43 -5.84 -18.25
N GLU A 127 4.29 -6.54 -18.19
CA GLU A 127 3.18 -6.29 -19.08
C GLU A 127 2.42 -5.04 -18.66
N ARG A 128 1.65 -4.50 -19.60
CA ARG A 128 0.77 -3.36 -19.34
C ARG A 128 -0.36 -3.73 -18.38
N THR A 129 -0.82 -2.76 -17.60
CA THR A 129 -2.01 -2.93 -16.77
C THR A 129 -3.24 -3.09 -17.65
N THR A 130 -4.23 -3.85 -17.20
CA THR A 130 -5.55 -3.86 -17.83
C THR A 130 -6.31 -2.61 -17.38
N GLY A 131 -6.72 -1.73 -18.29
CA GLY A 131 -7.47 -0.53 -17.90
C GLY A 131 -8.82 -0.83 -17.24
N LEU A 132 -9.35 0.13 -16.49
CA LEU A 132 -10.67 0.03 -15.84
C LEU A 132 -11.78 0.66 -16.69
N GLN A 133 -12.97 0.08 -16.61
CA GLN A 133 -14.21 0.64 -17.14
C GLN A 133 -15.27 0.52 -16.07
N LEU A 134 -15.49 1.60 -15.32
CA LEU A 134 -16.35 1.61 -14.14
C LEU A 134 -17.34 2.77 -14.20
N HIS A 135 -18.55 2.55 -13.70
CA HIS A 135 -19.61 3.55 -13.61
C HIS A 135 -19.66 4.20 -12.23
N LYS A 136 -20.06 5.47 -12.20
CA LYS A 136 -20.48 6.17 -10.99
C LYS A 136 -21.80 6.87 -11.29
N ALA A 137 -22.88 6.43 -10.65
CA ALA A 137 -24.24 6.90 -10.95
C ALA A 137 -24.55 6.87 -12.46
N ASP A 138 -24.37 5.70 -13.08
CA ASP A 138 -24.56 5.42 -14.52
C ASP A 138 -23.59 6.13 -15.48
N ALA A 139 -22.68 6.98 -14.98
CA ALA A 139 -21.65 7.62 -15.80
C ALA A 139 -20.38 6.76 -15.90
N LEU A 140 -20.06 6.26 -17.09
CA LEU A 140 -18.87 5.47 -17.36
C LEU A 140 -17.59 6.31 -17.31
N THR A 141 -16.64 5.93 -16.46
CA THR A 141 -15.25 6.38 -16.46
C THR A 141 -14.35 5.28 -17.01
N LYS A 142 -13.40 5.65 -17.86
CA LYS A 142 -12.38 4.73 -18.40
C LYS A 142 -11.01 5.14 -17.89
N ILE A 143 -10.33 4.23 -17.20
CA ILE A 143 -8.92 4.40 -16.85
C ILE A 143 -8.11 3.65 -17.91
N PRO A 144 -7.21 4.33 -18.64
CA PRO A 144 -6.44 3.68 -19.69
C PRO A 144 -5.46 2.67 -19.10
N SER A 145 -5.07 1.69 -19.92
CA SER A 145 -3.94 0.81 -19.61
C SER A 145 -2.66 1.63 -19.44
N GLU A 146 -1.85 1.31 -18.43
CA GLU A 146 -0.54 1.90 -18.17
C GLU A 146 0.60 0.94 -18.54
N ARG A 147 1.83 1.47 -18.64
CA ARG A 147 3.01 0.63 -18.88
C ARG A 147 3.37 -0.11 -17.60
N GLY A 148 3.75 -1.39 -17.71
CA GLY A 148 4.24 -2.14 -16.56
C GLY A 148 5.46 -1.48 -15.91
N VAL A 149 5.50 -1.53 -14.58
CA VAL A 149 6.59 -1.03 -13.75
C VAL A 149 7.27 -2.23 -13.10
N THR A 150 8.58 -2.38 -13.32
CA THR A 150 9.34 -3.54 -12.84
C THR A 150 10.26 -3.23 -11.67
N VAL A 151 10.33 -1.97 -11.25
CA VAL A 151 11.28 -1.48 -10.26
C VAL A 151 10.56 -0.67 -9.19
N PHE A 152 10.61 -1.17 -7.97
CA PHE A 152 10.39 -0.39 -6.77
C PHE A 152 11.70 0.29 -6.35
N ASN A 153 11.64 1.57 -5.98
CA ASN A 153 12.78 2.33 -5.45
C ASN A 153 12.28 3.29 -4.37
N ASP A 154 12.69 3.07 -3.12
CA ASP A 154 12.22 3.82 -1.94
C ASP A 154 12.65 5.30 -1.89
N ARG A 155 13.37 5.76 -2.92
CA ARG A 155 13.66 7.18 -3.16
C ARG A 155 12.55 7.90 -3.92
N ASN A 156 11.66 7.14 -4.56
CA ASN A 156 10.47 7.67 -5.22
C ASN A 156 9.33 7.87 -4.21
N SER A 157 8.40 8.77 -4.53
CA SER A 157 7.17 8.89 -3.75
C SER A 157 6.14 7.85 -4.21
N TYR A 158 5.60 7.13 -3.24
CA TYR A 158 4.45 6.23 -3.40
C TYR A 158 3.23 6.75 -2.64
N TYR A 159 3.26 8.04 -2.29
CA TYR A 159 2.23 8.74 -1.55
C TYR A 159 1.94 10.08 -2.22
N ASP A 160 0.65 10.37 -2.41
CA ASP A 160 0.16 11.67 -2.87
C ASP A 160 -0.72 12.29 -1.78
N GLN A 161 -0.35 13.48 -1.31
CA GLN A 161 -1.10 14.20 -0.27
C GLN A 161 -2.51 14.58 -0.72
N SER A 162 -2.75 14.72 -2.03
CA SER A 162 -4.08 14.96 -2.58
C SER A 162 -4.99 13.72 -2.52
N ASN A 163 -4.41 12.51 -2.41
CA ASN A 163 -5.13 11.26 -2.16
C ASN A 163 -4.56 10.51 -0.94
N PRO A 164 -4.74 11.06 0.28
CA PRO A 164 -3.94 10.72 1.46
C PRO A 164 -4.18 9.31 2.01
N TYR A 165 -5.19 8.58 1.52
CA TYR A 165 -5.61 7.29 2.05
C TYR A 165 -5.29 6.12 1.12
N SER A 166 -4.63 6.35 -0.01
CA SER A 166 -4.39 5.31 -1.04
C SER A 166 -2.92 5.14 -1.42
N GLY A 167 -2.01 5.83 -0.76
CA GLY A 167 -0.57 5.66 -0.97
C GLY A 167 0.17 5.32 0.31
N VAL A 168 1.46 5.01 0.19
CA VAL A 168 2.33 4.62 1.30
C VAL A 168 3.54 5.54 1.37
N LYS A 169 3.82 6.06 2.55
CA LYS A 169 5.05 6.81 2.85
C LYS A 169 6.16 5.80 3.14
N VAL A 170 7.06 5.63 2.19
CA VAL A 170 8.24 4.78 2.35
C VAL A 170 9.41 5.57 2.93
N SER A 171 10.22 4.92 3.76
CA SER A 171 11.47 5.49 4.25
C SER A 171 12.55 5.40 3.17
N ASN A 172 13.25 6.50 2.92
CA ASN A 172 14.37 6.51 1.98
C ASN A 172 15.60 5.81 2.59
N THR A 173 15.73 4.51 2.35
CA THR A 173 16.89 3.70 2.76
C THR A 173 17.84 3.41 1.60
N GLY A 174 17.44 3.78 0.38
CA GLY A 174 18.09 3.44 -0.88
C GLY A 174 17.72 2.04 -1.37
N THR A 175 16.72 1.39 -0.79
CA THR A 175 16.28 0.05 -1.20
C THR A 175 15.63 0.09 -2.57
N GLN A 176 16.11 -0.77 -3.46
CA GLN A 176 15.51 -1.03 -4.76
C GLN A 176 15.21 -2.52 -4.90
N ILE A 177 13.98 -2.82 -5.32
CA ILE A 177 13.51 -4.19 -5.61
C ILE A 177 13.10 -4.22 -7.08
N GLN A 178 13.70 -5.12 -7.86
CA GLN A 178 13.49 -5.18 -9.31
C GLN A 178 13.11 -6.58 -9.76
N VAL A 179 12.03 -6.69 -10.53
CA VAL A 179 11.67 -7.90 -11.27
C VAL A 179 12.65 -8.04 -12.43
N LEU A 180 13.45 -9.10 -12.43
CA LEU A 180 14.44 -9.37 -13.48
C LEU A 180 13.90 -10.30 -14.56
N TRP A 181 13.05 -11.25 -14.16
CA TRP A 181 12.50 -12.26 -15.04
C TRP A 181 11.26 -12.90 -14.43
N GLN A 182 10.36 -13.38 -15.28
CA GLN A 182 9.22 -14.21 -14.89
C GLN A 182 9.08 -15.39 -15.86
N SER A 183 8.56 -16.52 -15.36
CA SER A 183 8.21 -17.66 -16.19
C SER A 183 7.07 -17.31 -17.16
N HIS A 184 6.88 -18.10 -18.21
CA HIS A 184 5.83 -17.84 -19.20
C HIS A 184 4.42 -17.82 -18.61
N ASN A 185 4.18 -18.60 -17.54
CA ASN A 185 2.92 -18.61 -16.79
C ASN A 185 2.93 -17.71 -15.56
N GLU A 186 3.99 -16.90 -15.39
CA GLU A 186 4.17 -15.89 -14.33
C GLU A 186 4.19 -16.45 -12.89
N LEU A 187 4.16 -17.78 -12.70
CA LEU A 187 4.16 -18.43 -11.38
C LEU A 187 5.52 -18.36 -10.68
N GLU A 188 6.60 -18.17 -11.45
CA GLU A 188 7.95 -18.02 -10.93
C GLU A 188 8.50 -16.65 -11.34
N ALA A 189 9.25 -16.01 -10.43
CA ALA A 189 9.88 -14.73 -10.67
C ALA A 189 11.27 -14.69 -10.05
N LEU A 190 12.21 -14.08 -10.79
CA LEU A 190 13.52 -13.72 -10.25
C LEU A 190 13.51 -12.24 -9.90
N ILE A 191 13.83 -11.92 -8.66
CA ILE A 191 13.86 -10.56 -8.14
C ILE A 191 15.26 -10.23 -7.64
N SER A 192 15.72 -9.01 -7.94
CA SER A 192 16.94 -8.44 -7.38
C SER A 192 16.58 -7.44 -6.29
N VAL A 193 17.22 -7.57 -5.13
CA VAL A 193 17.19 -6.57 -4.06
C VAL A 193 18.58 -5.96 -3.96
N LYS A 194 18.67 -4.64 -4.04
CA LYS A 194 19.93 -3.93 -3.87
C LYS A 194 19.73 -2.60 -3.19
N ARG A 195 20.81 -2.11 -2.58
CA ARG A 195 20.89 -0.73 -2.13
C ARG A 195 21.47 0.14 -3.25
N THR A 196 20.73 1.16 -3.65
CA THR A 196 21.18 2.18 -4.59
C THR A 196 22.05 3.20 -3.85
N LYS A 197 23.14 3.63 -4.50
CA LYS A 197 24.03 4.67 -3.98
C LYS A 197 23.36 6.02 -4.09
#